data_AF-A0A5B7JWQ0-F1
#
_entry.id   AF-A0A5B7JWQ0-F1
#
_cell.length_a   1.000
_cell.length_b   1.000
_cell.length_c   1.000
_cell.angle_alpha   90.00
_cell.angle_beta   90.00
_cell.angle_gamma   90.00
#
_symmetry.space_group_name_H-M   'P 1'
#
loop_
_entity.id
_entity.type
_entity.pdbx_description
1 polymer ?
#
loop_
_entity_poly.entity_id
_entity_poly.type
_entity_poly.pdbx_seq_one_letter_code
_entity_poly.pdbx_strand_id
1 'polypeptide(L)'
;MNLTWNKVWPECAHNFPGFAEDDISAIRNDIVNLCRRGDFDEVDDDDVQDLLESHAEPLSNDELIEVDKASQEAEKEGDKEEEPVCGLDIKTLGECLGGIEKPLETLKERDPNPSRSSIVVHDVEKCQDLSRNDEKQEKPNSPPSTRSSSQSDIPSLSHLLTLLQLALPHPLLMVLQLALPPYPLSSNQ
;
A
#
# COMPACT_ATOMS: atom_id res chain seq x y z
N MET A 1 2.08 8.77 -25.05
CA MET A 1 1.28 8.07 -24.02
C MET A 1 1.12 8.85 -22.72
N ASN A 2 2.15 9.56 -22.22
CA ASN A 2 2.09 10.24 -20.92
C ASN A 2 1.00 11.35 -20.82
N LEU A 3 0.69 12.06 -21.91
CA LEU A 3 -0.34 13.12 -21.95
C LEU A 3 -1.76 12.65 -21.54
N THR A 4 -2.10 11.39 -21.81
CA THR A 4 -3.40 10.83 -21.42
C THR A 4 -3.43 10.53 -19.93
N TRP A 5 -2.32 10.01 -19.38
CA TRP A 5 -2.15 9.75 -17.95
C TRP A 5 -2.08 11.03 -17.10
N ASN A 6 -1.52 12.11 -17.64
CA ASN A 6 -1.47 13.41 -16.98
C ASN A 6 -2.87 14.01 -16.73
N LYS A 7 -3.88 13.64 -17.52
CA LYS A 7 -5.27 14.05 -17.25
C LYS A 7 -5.92 13.27 -16.11
N VAL A 8 -5.47 12.03 -15.87
CA VAL A 8 -6.04 11.14 -14.85
C VAL A 8 -5.34 11.34 -13.52
N TRP A 9 -4.01 11.49 -13.53
CA TRP A 9 -3.21 11.73 -12.33
C TRP A 9 -2.03 12.67 -12.63
N PRO A 10 -2.26 13.99 -12.58
CA PRO A 10 -1.22 14.98 -12.92
C PRO A 10 -0.06 15.00 -11.90
N GLU A 11 -0.33 14.67 -10.64
CA GLU A 11 0.70 14.60 -9.58
C GLU A 11 1.68 13.43 -9.76
N CYS A 12 1.30 12.35 -10.47
CA CYS A 12 2.17 11.18 -10.69
C CYS A 12 2.69 11.10 -12.13
N ALA A 13 1.96 11.67 -13.09
CA ALA A 13 2.37 11.73 -14.49
C ALA A 13 3.33 12.90 -14.72
N HIS A 14 4.47 12.86 -14.04
CA HIS A 14 5.57 13.76 -14.34
C HIS A 14 6.18 13.38 -15.69
N ASN A 15 6.65 14.41 -16.40
CA ASN A 15 7.33 14.24 -17.66
C ASN A 15 8.76 13.77 -17.36
N PHE A 16 8.92 12.47 -17.12
CA PHE A 16 10.21 11.87 -16.80
C PHE A 16 11.14 12.00 -18.02
N PRO A 17 12.28 12.70 -17.90
CA PRO A 17 13.18 12.96 -19.03
C PRO A 17 14.01 11.74 -19.45
N GLY A 18 13.88 10.61 -18.74
CA GLY A 18 14.77 9.46 -18.88
C GLY A 18 15.89 9.47 -17.84
N PHE A 19 16.66 8.39 -17.80
CA PHE A 19 17.95 8.33 -17.10
C PHE A 19 19.06 8.78 -18.05
N ALA A 20 20.09 9.46 -17.55
CA ALA A 20 21.27 9.70 -18.35
C ALA A 20 22.06 8.40 -18.51
N GLU A 21 22.76 8.23 -19.64
CA GLU A 21 23.62 7.05 -19.85
C GLU A 21 24.68 6.91 -18.75
N ASP A 22 25.18 8.05 -18.27
CA ASP A 22 26.12 8.12 -17.15
C ASP A 22 25.53 7.57 -15.84
N ASP A 23 24.23 7.78 -15.59
CA ASP A 23 23.54 7.25 -14.41
C ASP A 23 23.43 5.72 -14.49
N ILE A 24 23.12 5.21 -15.68
CA ILE A 24 23.00 3.77 -15.93
C ILE A 24 24.37 3.11 -15.77
N SER A 25 25.42 3.70 -16.34
CA SER A 25 26.80 3.21 -16.21
C SER A 25 27.28 3.22 -14.75
N ALA A 26 26.94 4.26 -13.98
CA ALA A 26 27.25 4.31 -12.56
C ALA A 26 26.58 3.17 -11.78
N ILE A 27 25.31 2.88 -12.08
CA ILE A 27 24.56 1.78 -11.45
C ILE A 27 25.19 0.42 -11.79
N ARG A 28 25.59 0.18 -13.05
CA ARG A 28 26.27 -1.08 -13.41
C ARG A 28 27.60 -1.23 -12.69
N ASN A 29 28.37 -0.14 -12.58
CA ASN A 29 29.61 -0.14 -11.82
C ASN A 29 29.38 -0.49 -10.34
N ASP A 30 28.34 0.08 -9.73
CA ASP A 30 27.94 -0.23 -8.35
C ASP A 30 27.60 -1.71 -8.18
N ILE A 31 26.90 -2.31 -9.15
CA ILE A 31 26.59 -3.75 -9.15
C ILE A 31 27.87 -4.60 -9.23
N VAL A 32 28.80 -4.27 -10.14
CA VAL A 32 30.11 -4.96 -10.24
C VAL A 32 30.89 -4.85 -8.94
N ASN A 33 30.88 -3.68 -8.29
CA ASN A 33 31.54 -3.49 -6.99
C ASN A 33 30.87 -4.30 -5.87
N LEU A 34 29.55 -4.46 -5.90
CA LEU A 34 28.83 -5.33 -4.96
C LEU A 34 29.19 -6.80 -5.16
N CYS A 35 29.30 -7.27 -6.41
CA CYS A 35 29.72 -8.63 -6.73
C CYS A 35 31.12 -8.94 -6.21
N ARG A 36 32.08 -8.05 -6.46
CA ARG A 36 33.46 -8.16 -5.91
C ARG A 36 33.47 -8.24 -4.39
N ARG A 37 32.60 -7.48 -3.71
CA ARG A 37 32.48 -7.53 -2.24
C ARG A 37 31.90 -8.86 -1.73
N GLY A 38 31.22 -9.61 -2.59
CA GLY A 38 30.70 -10.95 -2.33
C GLY A 38 31.61 -12.07 -2.84
N ASP A 39 32.89 -11.80 -3.14
CA ASP A 39 33.87 -12.72 -3.72
C ASP A 39 33.51 -13.23 -5.13
N PHE A 40 32.65 -12.50 -5.87
CA PHE A 40 32.39 -12.73 -7.29
C PHE A 40 33.29 -11.83 -8.16
N ASP A 41 34.59 -12.10 -8.14
CA ASP A 41 35.60 -11.31 -8.85
C ASP A 41 35.56 -11.44 -10.38
N GLU A 42 34.89 -12.47 -10.89
CA GLU A 42 34.76 -12.77 -12.31
C GLU A 42 33.68 -11.92 -13.01
N VAL A 43 32.77 -11.31 -12.26
CA VAL A 43 31.67 -10.50 -12.83
C VAL A 43 32.20 -9.13 -13.26
N ASP A 44 32.02 -8.82 -14.54
CA ASP A 44 32.36 -7.52 -15.13
C ASP A 44 31.12 -6.75 -15.63
N ASP A 45 31.36 -5.59 -16.25
CA ASP A 45 30.29 -4.71 -16.74
C ASP A 45 29.54 -5.33 -17.92
N ASP A 46 30.23 -6.12 -18.75
CA ASP A 46 29.64 -6.78 -19.91
C ASP A 46 28.68 -7.88 -19.44
N ASP A 47 29.02 -8.62 -18.38
CA ASP A 47 28.10 -9.61 -17.77
C ASP A 47 26.79 -8.98 -17.29
N VAL A 48 26.87 -7.80 -16.66
CA VAL A 48 25.69 -7.06 -16.18
C VAL A 48 24.87 -6.53 -17.37
N GLN A 49 25.54 -6.09 -18.42
CA GLN A 49 24.89 -5.62 -19.64
C GLN A 49 24.16 -6.75 -20.36
N ASP A 50 24.82 -7.89 -20.56
CA ASP A 50 24.25 -9.07 -21.20
C ASP A 50 23.01 -9.58 -20.44
N LEU A 51 23.06 -9.55 -19.10
CA LEU A 51 21.90 -9.88 -18.27
C LEU A 51 20.72 -8.95 -18.54
N LEU A 52 20.95 -7.63 -18.58
CA LEU A 52 19.89 -6.65 -18.84
C LEU A 52 19.30 -6.81 -20.25
N GLU A 53 20.16 -7.06 -21.25
CA GLU A 53 19.71 -7.29 -22.62
C GLU A 53 18.90 -8.58 -22.76
N SER A 54 19.26 -9.65 -22.05
CA SER A 54 18.50 -10.91 -22.05
C SER A 54 17.06 -10.77 -21.55
N HIS A 55 16.79 -9.72 -20.76
CA HIS A 55 15.46 -9.40 -20.22
C HIS A 55 14.82 -8.16 -20.87
N ALA A 56 15.43 -7.59 -21.91
CA ALA A 56 14.88 -6.42 -22.60
C ALA A 56 13.72 -6.79 -23.53
N GLU A 57 13.66 -8.05 -23.99
CA GLU A 57 12.57 -8.53 -24.83
C GLU A 57 11.31 -8.76 -23.99
N PRO A 58 10.14 -8.22 -24.40
CA PRO A 58 8.88 -8.49 -23.73
C PRO A 58 8.53 -9.97 -23.89
N LEU A 59 8.04 -10.58 -22.81
CA LEU A 59 7.56 -11.96 -22.84
C LEU A 59 6.50 -12.15 -23.94
N SER A 60 6.59 -13.27 -24.64
CA SER A 60 5.55 -13.72 -25.56
C SER A 60 4.28 -14.06 -24.78
N ASN A 61 3.12 -14.02 -25.45
CA ASN A 61 1.84 -14.43 -24.86
C ASN A 61 1.88 -15.87 -24.33
N ASP A 62 2.60 -16.76 -25.01
CA ASP A 62 2.72 -18.16 -24.58
C ASP A 62 3.58 -18.30 -23.31
N GLU A 63 4.67 -17.54 -23.20
CA GLU A 63 5.53 -17.49 -22.00
C GLU A 63 4.79 -16.88 -20.81
N LEU A 64 3.95 -15.87 -21.05
CA LEU A 64 3.11 -15.26 -20.01
C LEU A 64 2.12 -16.26 -19.41
N ILE A 65 1.54 -17.13 -20.25
CA ILE A 65 0.65 -18.21 -19.81
C ILE A 65 1.43 -19.27 -19.01
N GLU A 66 2.68 -19.56 -19.38
CA GLU A 66 3.52 -20.49 -18.63
C GLU A 66 3.94 -19.93 -17.26
N VAL A 67 4.25 -18.64 -17.17
CA VAL A 67 4.55 -17.96 -15.90
C VAL A 67 3.34 -17.98 -14.95
N ASP A 68 2.15 -17.69 -15.47
CA ASP A 68 0.89 -17.75 -14.69
C ASP A 68 0.63 -19.16 -14.15
N LYS A 69 0.84 -20.20 -14.97
CA LYS A 69 0.71 -21.60 -14.54
C LYS A 69 1.75 -21.98 -13.50
N ALA A 70 3.02 -21.61 -13.70
CA ALA A 70 4.08 -21.90 -12.73
C ALA A 70 3.82 -21.23 -11.38
N SER A 71 3.29 -20.00 -11.38
CA SER A 71 2.89 -19.29 -10.16
C SER A 71 1.75 -20.01 -9.44
N GLN A 72 0.73 -20.48 -10.17
CA GLN A 72 -0.40 -21.23 -9.60
C GLN A 72 -0.01 -22.63 -9.10
N GLU A 73 0.97 -23.28 -9.73
CA GLU A 73 1.49 -24.58 -9.26
C GLU A 73 2.32 -24.43 -7.99
N ALA A 74 3.12 -23.36 -7.86
CA ALA A 74 3.86 -23.04 -6.64
C ALA A 74 2.94 -22.75 -5.45
N GLU A 75 1.76 -22.15 -5.66
CA GLU A 75 0.75 -21.97 -4.61
C GLU A 75 0.11 -23.31 -4.17
N LYS A 76 0.05 -24.32 -5.04
CA LYS A 76 -0.57 -25.61 -4.72
C LYS A 76 0.35 -26.61 -4.03
N GLU A 77 1.67 -26.47 -4.16
CA GLU A 77 2.64 -27.31 -3.46
C GLU A 77 2.89 -26.85 -2.00
N GLY A 78 2.35 -25.68 -1.63
CA GLY A 78 2.32 -25.13 -0.27
C GLY A 78 1.18 -25.63 0.62
N ASP A 79 0.41 -26.66 0.24
CA ASP A 79 -0.63 -27.27 1.09
C ASP A 79 -0.03 -28.14 2.21
N LYS A 80 0.85 -27.54 3.01
CA LYS A 80 1.11 -27.95 4.39
C LYS A 80 0.49 -26.89 5.28
N GLU A 81 -0.80 -27.08 5.55
CA GLU A 81 -1.48 -26.57 6.74
C GLU A 81 -1.14 -25.10 6.99
N GLU A 82 -1.55 -24.20 6.08
CA GLU A 82 -1.62 -22.79 6.40
C GLU A 82 -2.50 -22.65 7.64
N GLU A 83 -1.89 -22.30 8.77
CA GLU A 83 -2.63 -21.77 9.91
C GLU A 83 -3.61 -20.73 9.37
N PRO A 84 -4.89 -20.75 9.79
CA PRO A 84 -5.87 -19.81 9.28
C PRO A 84 -5.30 -18.42 9.51
N VAL A 85 -5.01 -17.70 8.41
CA VAL A 85 -4.62 -16.30 8.44
C VAL A 85 -5.62 -15.64 9.38
N CYS A 86 -5.12 -15.18 10.53
CA CYS A 86 -5.95 -14.59 11.58
C CYS A 86 -6.36 -13.20 11.09
N GLY A 87 -7.29 -13.16 10.13
CA GLY A 87 -7.81 -11.95 9.54
C GLY A 87 -8.62 -11.18 10.57
N LEU A 88 -8.41 -9.87 10.61
CA LEU A 88 -9.27 -8.97 11.38
C LEU A 88 -10.65 -8.94 10.73
N ASP A 89 -11.60 -9.65 11.32
CA ASP A 89 -13.00 -9.66 10.88
C ASP A 89 -13.69 -8.32 11.22
N ILE A 90 -14.67 -7.91 10.42
CA ILE A 90 -15.39 -6.64 10.56
C ILE A 90 -16.00 -6.51 11.96
N LYS A 91 -16.52 -7.61 12.52
CA LYS A 91 -17.06 -7.63 13.89
C LYS A 91 -15.97 -7.33 14.94
N THR A 92 -14.77 -7.88 14.76
CA THR A 92 -13.63 -7.69 15.67
C THR A 92 -13.06 -6.28 15.56
N LEU A 93 -13.10 -5.69 14.36
CA LEU A 93 -12.75 -4.29 14.13
C LEU A 93 -13.77 -3.35 14.80
N GLY A 94 -15.08 -3.65 14.67
CA GLY A 94 -16.14 -2.89 15.32
C GLY A 94 -16.05 -2.92 16.85
N GLU A 95 -15.73 -4.07 17.43
CA GLU A 95 -15.47 -4.22 18.88
C GLU A 95 -14.23 -3.43 19.32
N CYS A 96 -13.16 -3.46 18.53
CA CYS A 96 -11.94 -2.70 18.78
C CYS A 96 -12.19 -1.18 18.75
N LEU A 97 -12.89 -0.69 17.73
CA LEU A 97 -13.25 0.73 17.59
C LEU A 97 -14.23 1.18 18.68
N GLY A 98 -15.19 0.33 19.07
CA GLY A 98 -16.08 0.61 20.20
C GLY A 98 -15.35 0.77 21.53
N GLY A 99 -14.17 0.16 21.69
CA GLY A 99 -13.31 0.32 22.86
C GLY A 99 -12.64 1.70 22.99
N ILE A 100 -12.64 2.51 21.93
CA ILE A 100 -11.90 3.79 21.86
C ILE A 100 -12.65 4.93 22.57
N GLU A 101 -13.96 4.81 22.79
CA GLU A 101 -14.80 5.86 23.40
C GLU A 101 -14.31 6.30 24.79
N LYS A 102 -13.99 5.34 25.68
CA LYS A 102 -13.48 5.63 27.03
C LYS A 102 -12.12 6.36 27.01
N PRO A 103 -11.11 5.90 26.24
CA PRO A 103 -9.89 6.67 26.01
C PRO A 103 -10.13 8.11 25.55
N LEU A 104 -11.07 8.36 24.63
CA LEU A 104 -11.39 9.71 24.14
C LEU A 104 -11.99 10.61 25.23
N GLU A 105 -12.88 10.07 26.07
CA GLU A 105 -13.41 10.79 27.23
C GLU A 105 -12.29 11.16 28.21
N THR A 106 -11.39 10.22 28.51
CA THR A 106 -10.26 10.48 29.40
C THR A 106 -9.27 11.48 28.80
N LEU A 107 -9.07 11.46 27.47
CA LEU A 107 -8.23 12.44 26.77
C LEU A 107 -8.82 13.84 26.91
N LYS A 108 -10.14 13.98 26.77
CA LYS A 108 -10.84 15.27 26.92
C LYS A 108 -10.81 15.81 28.35
N GLU A 109 -10.82 14.93 29.36
CA GLU A 109 -10.71 15.31 30.76
C GLU A 109 -9.27 15.65 31.18
N ARG A 110 -8.27 14.93 30.66
CA ARG A 110 -6.90 14.96 31.16
C ARG A 110 -5.90 15.71 30.29
N ASP A 111 -6.23 16.07 29.05
CA ASP A 111 -5.33 16.85 28.18
C ASP A 111 -5.20 18.30 28.71
N PRO A 112 -3.98 18.76 29.04
CA PRO A 112 -3.73 20.15 29.43
C PRO A 112 -4.09 21.18 28.34
N ASN A 113 -4.17 20.75 27.08
CA ASN A 113 -4.59 21.53 25.93
C ASN A 113 -5.97 21.05 25.43
N PRO A 114 -7.07 21.70 25.83
CA PRO A 114 -8.42 21.29 25.43
C PRO A 114 -8.68 21.46 23.93
N SER A 115 -8.01 22.41 23.27
CA SER A 115 -8.14 22.61 21.82
C SER A 115 -7.56 21.43 21.05
N ARG A 116 -6.43 20.88 21.49
CA ARG A 116 -5.82 19.70 20.86
C ARG A 116 -6.70 18.46 21.06
N SER A 117 -7.14 18.21 22.29
CA SER A 117 -8.00 17.06 22.57
C SER A 117 -9.32 17.14 21.80
N SER A 118 -9.94 18.32 21.71
CA SER A 118 -11.18 18.50 20.94
C SER A 118 -11.04 18.18 19.46
N ILE A 119 -9.89 18.47 18.85
CA ILE A 119 -9.62 18.14 17.44
C ILE A 119 -9.49 16.62 17.28
N VAL A 120 -8.70 15.98 18.15
CA VAL A 120 -8.49 14.52 18.12
C VAL A 120 -9.80 13.76 18.33
N VAL A 121 -10.62 14.17 19.29
CA VAL A 121 -11.93 13.54 19.56
C VAL A 121 -12.85 13.68 18.35
N HIS A 122 -12.98 14.90 17.82
CA HIS A 122 -13.83 15.16 16.65
C HIS A 122 -13.40 14.37 15.41
N ASP A 123 -12.10 14.29 15.14
CA ASP A 123 -11.59 13.59 13.96
C ASP A 123 -11.78 12.07 14.08
N VAL A 124 -11.62 11.51 15.28
CA VAL A 124 -11.88 10.07 15.53
C VAL A 124 -13.38 9.76 15.43
N GLU A 125 -14.26 10.60 15.99
CA GLU A 125 -15.72 10.44 15.86
C GLU A 125 -16.17 10.49 14.40
N LYS A 126 -15.66 11.45 13.62
CA LYS A 126 -15.94 11.57 12.19
C LYS A 126 -15.53 10.31 11.41
N CYS A 127 -14.42 9.68 11.78
CA CYS A 127 -13.95 8.44 11.15
C CYS A 127 -14.86 7.24 11.47
N GLN A 128 -15.35 7.12 12.72
CA GLN A 128 -16.27 6.05 13.10
C GLN A 128 -17.60 6.15 12.35
N ASP A 129 -18.10 7.37 12.13
CA ASP A 129 -19.34 7.59 11.38
C ASP A 129 -19.18 7.21 9.90
N LEU A 130 -18.02 7.46 9.29
CA LEU A 130 -17.73 7.04 7.92
C LEU A 130 -17.80 5.51 7.79
N SER A 131 -17.14 4.77 8.68
CA SER A 131 -17.12 3.29 8.65
C SER A 131 -18.50 2.66 8.83
N ARG A 132 -19.39 3.30 9.60
CA ARG A 132 -20.76 2.82 9.85
C ARG A 132 -21.72 3.06 8.67
N ASN A 133 -21.42 4.04 7.82
CA ASN A 133 -22.28 4.40 6.69
C ASN A 133 -22.09 3.45 5.48
N ASP A 134 -20.93 2.81 5.35
CA ASP A 134 -20.67 1.79 4.32
C ASP A 134 -21.47 0.50 4.56
N GLU A 135 -21.73 0.14 5.83
CA GLU A 135 -22.49 -1.07 6.21
C GLU A 135 -24.01 -0.98 5.90
N LYS A 136 -24.54 0.22 5.61
CA LYS A 136 -25.98 0.46 5.37
C LYS A 136 -26.39 0.52 3.90
N GLN A 137 -25.46 0.46 2.96
CA GLN A 137 -25.75 0.60 1.52
C GLN A 137 -26.00 -0.73 0.79
N GLU A 138 -25.92 -1.89 1.45
CA GLU A 138 -26.29 -3.17 0.84
C GLU A 138 -27.79 -3.49 1.04
N LYS A 139 -28.65 -2.93 0.18
CA LYS A 139 -29.96 -3.51 -0.14
C LYS A 139 -30.12 -3.56 -1.66
N PRO A 140 -30.38 -4.74 -2.26
CA PRO A 140 -30.67 -4.79 -3.69
C PRO A 140 -32.10 -4.29 -3.89
N ASN A 141 -32.30 -3.35 -4.81
CA ASN A 141 -33.34 -3.37 -5.86
C ASN A 141 -33.65 -1.95 -6.37
N SER A 142 -33.32 -1.71 -7.65
CA SER A 142 -33.98 -0.84 -8.66
C SER A 142 -33.08 0.23 -9.33
N PRO A 143 -33.36 0.57 -10.61
CA PRO A 143 -32.38 1.00 -11.62
C PRO A 143 -32.07 2.51 -11.58
N PRO A 144 -31.00 2.98 -12.27
CA PRO A 144 -30.34 4.23 -11.93
C PRO A 144 -31.19 5.43 -12.32
N SER A 145 -31.52 6.24 -11.32
CA SER A 145 -32.09 7.57 -11.53
C SER A 145 -30.98 8.60 -11.40
N THR A 146 -30.82 9.38 -12.46
CA THR A 146 -29.80 10.41 -12.65
C THR A 146 -29.92 11.49 -11.58
N ARG A 147 -28.96 11.57 -10.66
CA ARG A 147 -28.81 12.77 -9.81
C ARG A 147 -27.37 12.98 -9.33
N SER A 148 -26.71 13.94 -9.98
CA SER A 148 -25.72 14.89 -9.47
C SER A 148 -24.87 14.44 -8.28
N SER A 149 -23.67 13.92 -8.58
CA SER A 149 -22.64 13.63 -7.60
C SER A 149 -22.08 14.93 -7.02
N SER A 150 -22.40 15.22 -5.76
CA SER A 150 -21.67 16.20 -4.96
C SER A 150 -20.46 15.48 -4.39
N GLN A 151 -19.28 15.92 -4.81
CA GLN A 151 -17.98 15.41 -4.39
C GLN A 151 -17.84 15.52 -2.87
N SER A 152 -18.04 14.42 -2.15
CA SER A 152 -17.61 14.28 -0.77
C SER A 152 -16.18 13.76 -0.80
N ASP A 153 -15.23 14.63 -0.44
CA ASP A 153 -13.82 14.27 -0.30
C ASP A 153 -13.65 13.27 0.85
N ILE A 154 -13.53 11.99 0.49
CA ILE A 154 -13.18 10.91 1.40
C ILE A 154 -11.67 11.02 1.66
N PRO A 155 -11.22 11.17 2.92
CA PRO A 155 -9.80 11.07 3.20
C PRO A 155 -9.34 9.65 2.86
N SER A 156 -8.36 9.56 1.98
CA SER A 156 -7.69 8.30 1.62
C SER A 156 -7.28 7.52 2.88
N LEU A 157 -7.29 6.19 2.82
CA LEU A 157 -6.74 5.31 3.87
C LEU A 157 -5.31 5.71 4.28
N SER A 158 -4.53 6.28 3.35
CA SER A 158 -3.20 6.83 3.65
C SER A 158 -3.24 8.02 4.61
N HIS A 159 -4.29 8.84 4.53
CA HIS A 159 -4.51 9.96 5.45
C HIS A 159 -4.89 9.47 6.86
N LEU A 160 -5.73 8.43 6.95
CA LEU A 160 -6.09 7.81 8.23
C LEU A 160 -4.89 7.14 8.91
N LEU A 161 -4.05 6.45 8.13
CA LEU A 161 -2.82 5.85 8.62
C LEU A 161 -1.85 6.93 9.16
N THR A 162 -1.74 8.06 8.46
CA THR A 162 -0.89 9.19 8.87
C THR A 162 -1.39 9.85 10.16
N LEU A 163 -2.71 10.02 10.31
CA LEU A 163 -3.30 10.56 11.54
C LEU A 163 -3.11 9.61 12.73
N LEU A 164 -3.22 8.30 12.50
CA LEU A 164 -2.97 7.29 13.52
C LEU A 164 -1.48 7.24 13.94
N GLN A 165 -0.56 7.46 12.99
CA GLN A 165 0.88 7.59 13.24
C GLN A 165 1.24 8.83 14.07
N LEU A 166 0.47 9.92 13.95
CA LEU A 166 0.67 11.15 14.72
C LEU A 166 0.06 11.08 16.14
N ALA A 167 -0.94 10.23 16.35
CA ALA A 167 -1.67 10.13 17.61
C ALA A 167 -1.10 9.09 18.59
N LEU A 168 -0.34 8.09 18.12
CA LEU A 168 0.24 7.04 18.97
C LEU A 168 1.71 7.33 19.35
N PRO A 169 2.11 7.13 20.62
CA PRO A 169 3.51 7.21 21.00
C PRO A 169 4.34 6.16 20.24
N HIS A 170 5.54 6.56 19.79
CA HIS A 170 6.45 5.79 18.91
C HIS A 170 6.56 4.27 19.20
N PRO A 171 6.60 3.77 20.45
CA PRO A 171 6.67 2.32 20.67
C PRO A 171 5.42 1.54 20.25
N LEU A 172 4.22 2.15 20.26
CA LEU A 172 2.99 1.48 19.83
C LEU A 172 2.85 1.47 18.30
N LEU A 173 3.43 2.46 17.61
CA LEU A 173 3.46 2.55 16.15
C LEU A 173 4.27 1.41 15.54
N MET A 174 5.41 1.06 16.14
CA MET A 174 6.22 -0.11 15.74
C MET A 174 5.46 -1.43 15.87
N VAL A 175 4.68 -1.59 16.94
CA VAL A 175 3.92 -2.83 17.17
C VAL A 175 2.78 -2.97 16.15
N LEU A 176 2.12 -1.88 15.79
CA LEU A 176 1.06 -1.89 14.78
C LEU A 176 1.64 -2.16 13.37
N GLN A 177 2.82 -1.62 13.05
CA GLN A 177 3.51 -1.90 11.79
C GLN A 177 4.03 -3.34 11.67
N LEU A 178 4.35 -3.98 12.79
CA LEU A 178 4.76 -5.39 12.84
C LEU A 178 3.58 -6.37 12.88
N ALA A 179 2.40 -5.91 13.31
CA ALA A 179 1.18 -6.72 13.40
C ALA A 179 0.33 -6.70 12.12
N LEU A 180 0.55 -5.73 11.23
CA LEU A 180 0.00 -5.74 9.89
C LEU A 180 0.86 -6.66 9.01
N PRO A 181 0.29 -7.64 8.30
CA PRO A 181 1.06 -8.43 7.34
C PRO A 181 1.68 -7.48 6.32
N PRO A 182 2.91 -7.77 5.83
CA PRO A 182 3.49 -6.98 4.75
C PRO A 182 2.50 -6.99 3.59
N TYR A 183 1.89 -5.84 3.31
CA TYR A 183 0.97 -5.70 2.20
C TYR A 183 1.68 -6.20 0.94
N PRO A 184 1.08 -7.12 0.15
CA PRO A 184 1.58 -7.35 -1.18
C PRO A 184 1.51 -5.99 -1.88
N LEU A 185 2.68 -5.47 -2.25
CA LEU A 185 2.78 -4.35 -3.18
C LEU A 185 1.92 -4.76 -4.38
N SER A 186 0.77 -4.10 -4.52
CA SER A 186 -0.13 -4.31 -5.65
C SER A 186 0.64 -3.93 -6.90
N SER A 187 1.24 -4.95 -7.50
CA SER A 187 1.87 -4.91 -8.80
C SER A 187 0.75 -4.70 -9.81
N ASN A 188 0.36 -3.45 -10.01
CA ASN A 188 -0.33 -3.06 -11.22
C ASN A 188 0.74 -2.93 -12.31
N GLN A 189 0.92 -4.02 -13.06
CA GLN A 189 1.33 -3.96 -14.45
C GLN A 189 0.54 -5.00 -15.24
#